data_AF-A0A7T5EWT5-F1
#
_entry.id   AF-A0A7T5EWT5-F1
#
_cell.length_a   1.000
_cell.length_b   1.000
_cell.length_c   1.000
_cell.angle_alpha   90.00
_cell.angle_beta   90.00
_cell.angle_gamma   90.00
#
_symmetry.space_group_name_H-M   'P 1'
#
loop_
_entity.id
_entity.type
_entity.pdbx_description
1 polymer ?
#
loop_
_entity_poly.entity_id
_entity_poly.type
_entity_poly.pdbx_seq_one_letter_code
_entity_poly.pdbx_strand_id
1 'polypeptide(L)'
;MTKFLKQIVLMALVIAAFAVLRHRAPVILPAPLQQYIHGQQIRLPVATGAPLTANSPSWSLVQTKHHTYEVFVRYKGQIKGKFDAGTKIASSASGQDFSTAGKAEFGAKTYNASIIHVNPDGRSGFITFINASRQPSG
;
A
#
# COMPACT_ATOMS: atom_id res chain seq x y z
N MET A 1 -11.38 -8.27 -45.09
CA MET A 1 -12.19 -8.02 -43.87
C MET A 1 -11.59 -8.56 -42.56
N THR A 2 -10.39 -9.15 -42.55
CA THR A 2 -9.80 -9.80 -41.36
C THR A 2 -8.85 -8.92 -40.53
N LYS A 3 -8.40 -7.77 -41.05
CA LYS A 3 -7.46 -6.87 -40.34
C LYS A 3 -8.12 -6.01 -39.26
N PHE A 4 -9.33 -5.51 -39.52
CA PHE A 4 -10.10 -4.70 -38.57
C PHE A 4 -10.52 -5.50 -37.32
N LEU A 5 -10.96 -6.75 -37.50
CA LEU A 5 -11.33 -7.63 -36.37
C LEU A 5 -10.11 -7.93 -35.47
N LYS A 6 -8.93 -8.12 -36.05
CA LYS A 6 -7.68 -8.34 -35.30
C LYS A 6 -7.25 -7.10 -34.50
N GLN A 7 -7.44 -5.90 -35.04
CA GLN A 7 -7.13 -4.65 -34.34
C GLN A 7 -8.07 -4.40 -33.14
N ILE A 8 -9.37 -4.68 -33.29
CA ILE A 8 -10.36 -4.53 -32.20
C ILE A 8 -10.07 -5.53 -31.08
N VAL A 9 -9.79 -6.79 -31.41
CA VAL A 9 -9.43 -7.82 -30.41
C VAL A 9 -8.14 -7.46 -29.68
N LEU A 10 -7.12 -6.97 -30.39
CA LEU A 10 -5.87 -6.55 -29.76
C LEU A 10 -6.08 -5.36 -28.80
N MET A 11 -6.86 -4.36 -29.22
CA MET A 11 -7.17 -3.18 -28.41
C MET A 11 -7.98 -3.55 -27.16
N ALA A 12 -8.96 -4.44 -27.29
CA ALA A 12 -9.71 -4.98 -26.15
C ALA A 12 -8.80 -5.77 -25.19
N LEU A 13 -7.82 -6.52 -25.72
CA LEU A 13 -6.85 -7.25 -24.91
C LEU A 13 -5.93 -6.31 -24.11
N VAL A 14 -5.49 -5.20 -24.71
CA VAL A 14 -4.67 -4.19 -24.03
C VAL A 14 -5.47 -3.51 -22.93
N ILE A 15 -6.73 -3.14 -23.19
CA ILE A 15 -7.61 -2.52 -22.19
C ILE A 15 -7.88 -3.50 -21.04
N ALA A 16 -8.17 -4.76 -21.34
CA ALA A 16 -8.36 -5.80 -20.32
C ALA A 16 -7.09 -6.04 -19.49
N ALA A 17 -5.92 -6.07 -20.12
CA ALA A 17 -4.64 -6.19 -19.41
C ALA A 17 -4.37 -5.00 -18.48
N PHE A 18 -4.69 -3.78 -18.92
CA PHE A 18 -4.61 -2.58 -18.08
C PHE A 18 -5.60 -2.60 -16.90
N ALA A 19 -6.81 -3.12 -17.11
CA ALA A 19 -7.82 -3.25 -16.05
C ALA A 19 -7.40 -4.28 -14.98
N VAL A 20 -6.84 -5.43 -15.41
CA VAL A 20 -6.36 -6.48 -14.49
C VAL A 20 -5.14 -6.01 -13.68
N LEU A 21 -4.22 -5.25 -14.28
CA LEU A 21 -3.07 -4.68 -13.57
C LEU A 21 -3.46 -3.67 -12.48
N ARG A 22 -4.61 -3.00 -12.62
CA ARG A 22 -5.10 -1.98 -11.68
C ARG A 22 -5.89 -2.57 -10.51
N HIS A 23 -6.35 -3.82 -10.59
CA HIS A 23 -7.06 -4.51 -9.52
C HIS A 23 -6.14 -5.51 -8.81
N ARG A 24 -5.16 -5.00 -8.06
CA ARG A 24 -4.52 -5.80 -7.02
C ARG A 24 -5.56 -6.12 -5.95
N ALA A 25 -5.80 -7.41 -5.71
CA ALA A 25 -6.67 -7.86 -4.64
C ALA A 25 -6.23 -7.24 -3.30
N PRO A 26 -7.18 -6.91 -2.41
CA PRO A 26 -6.84 -6.34 -1.11
C PRO A 26 -5.99 -7.31 -0.30
N VAL A 27 -5.04 -6.77 0.46
CA VAL A 27 -4.22 -7.57 1.37
C VAL A 27 -5.04 -7.90 2.60
N ILE A 28 -5.38 -9.19 2.79
CA ILE A 28 -6.21 -9.63 3.91
C ILE A 28 -5.34 -9.85 5.16
N LEU A 29 -5.66 -9.14 6.24
CA LEU A 29 -4.94 -9.14 7.51
C LEU A 29 -5.90 -9.26 8.69
N PRO A 30 -5.45 -9.81 9.83
CA PRO A 30 -6.22 -9.72 11.07
C PRO A 30 -6.48 -8.25 11.44
N ALA A 31 -7.53 -8.02 12.24
CA ALA A 31 -7.83 -6.68 12.73
C ALA A 31 -6.62 -6.07 13.46
N PRO A 32 -6.28 -4.79 13.22
CA PRO A 32 -5.18 -4.13 13.88
C PRO A 32 -5.50 -3.93 15.36
N LEU A 33 -4.45 -3.82 16.17
CA LEU A 33 -4.59 -3.40 17.56
C LEU A 33 -5.24 -2.01 17.64
N GLN A 34 -6.09 -1.79 18.65
CA GLN A 34 -6.87 -0.55 18.80
C GLN A 34 -5.99 0.71 18.83
N GLN A 35 -4.77 0.62 19.37
CA GLN A 35 -3.81 1.73 19.42
C GLN A 35 -3.42 2.30 18.05
N TYR A 36 -3.63 1.53 16.97
CA TYR A 36 -3.34 1.97 15.61
C TYR A 36 -4.55 2.59 14.92
N ILE A 37 -5.72 2.58 15.57
CA ILE A 37 -6.98 3.08 15.01
C ILE A 37 -7.23 4.49 15.54
N HIS A 38 -7.23 5.46 14.65
CA HIS A 38 -7.53 6.85 14.95
C HIS A 38 -8.75 7.30 14.16
N GLY A 39 -9.93 7.11 14.74
CA GLY A 39 -11.21 7.35 14.08
C GLY A 39 -11.38 6.44 12.86
N GLN A 40 -11.26 7.01 11.66
CA GLN A 40 -11.43 6.28 10.38
C GLN A 40 -10.10 5.91 9.71
N GLN A 41 -8.99 6.25 10.36
CA GLN A 41 -7.65 5.99 9.87
C GLN A 41 -7.01 4.87 10.68
N ILE A 42 -6.21 4.06 10.01
CA ILE A 42 -5.31 3.12 10.65
C ILE A 42 -3.88 3.58 10.34
N ARG A 43 -3.08 3.82 11.37
CA ARG A 43 -1.67 4.20 11.26
C ARG A 43 -0.80 3.09 11.82
N LEU A 44 -0.06 2.41 10.95
CA LEU A 44 0.77 1.26 11.33
C LEU A 44 2.25 1.67 11.31
N PRO A 45 2.98 1.44 12.41
CA PRO A 45 4.40 1.75 12.46
C PRO A 45 5.15 0.86 11.48
N VAL A 46 6.13 1.45 10.80
CA VAL A 46 7.03 0.73 9.89
C VAL A 46 8.47 0.96 10.31
N ALA A 47 9.31 -0.06 10.15
CA ALA A 47 10.73 0.05 10.44
C ALA A 47 11.55 -0.87 9.52
N THR A 48 12.78 -0.49 9.23
CA THR A 48 13.76 -1.39 8.60
C THR A 48 14.05 -2.55 9.54
N GLY A 49 14.08 -3.78 9.02
CA GLY A 49 14.39 -4.96 9.84
C GLY A 49 13.26 -5.43 10.76
N ALA A 50 12.00 -5.09 10.46
CA ALA A 50 10.86 -5.59 11.21
C ALA A 50 10.88 -7.14 11.33
N PRO A 51 10.50 -7.72 12.47
CA PRO A 51 10.62 -9.16 12.71
C PRO A 51 9.89 -9.98 11.65
N LEU A 52 10.58 -10.99 11.09
CA LEU A 52 10.05 -11.82 10.01
C LEU A 52 9.05 -12.89 10.49
N THR A 53 9.14 -13.29 11.76
CA THR A 53 8.41 -14.42 12.34
C THR A 53 7.33 -13.98 13.35
N ALA A 54 6.94 -12.70 13.35
CA ALA A 54 5.93 -12.23 14.28
C ALA A 54 4.59 -12.96 14.08
N ASN A 55 3.97 -13.34 15.21
CA ASN A 55 2.60 -13.89 15.25
C ASN A 55 1.53 -12.84 14.91
N SER A 56 1.93 -11.58 14.76
CA SER A 56 1.13 -10.45 14.30
C SER A 56 1.71 -9.91 12.99
N PRO A 57 0.90 -9.26 12.13
CA PRO A 57 1.42 -8.62 10.93
C PRO A 57 2.54 -7.64 11.25
N SER A 58 3.69 -7.80 10.61
CA SER A 58 4.83 -6.90 10.72
C SER A 58 4.99 -6.08 9.45
N TRP A 59 5.34 -4.81 9.61
CA TRP A 59 5.43 -3.85 8.52
C TRP A 59 6.86 -3.35 8.41
N SER A 60 7.51 -3.69 7.29
CA SER A 60 8.90 -3.30 7.07
C SER A 60 9.00 -2.17 6.06
N LEU A 61 9.75 -1.14 6.41
CA LEU A 61 10.18 -0.10 5.49
C LEU A 61 11.46 -0.56 4.78
N VAL A 62 11.51 -0.39 3.46
CA VAL A 62 12.68 -0.68 2.63
C VAL A 62 12.93 0.52 1.73
N GLN A 63 14.16 1.01 1.72
CA GLN A 63 14.61 1.98 0.71
C GLN A 63 15.08 1.22 -0.53
N THR A 64 14.58 1.59 -1.70
CA THR A 64 14.97 1.00 -2.98
C THR A 64 16.23 1.68 -3.52
N LYS A 65 16.81 1.09 -4.57
CA LYS A 65 18.00 1.63 -5.26
C LYS A 65 17.77 3.00 -5.90
N HIS A 66 16.52 3.42 -6.09
CA HIS A 66 16.16 4.73 -6.69
C HIS A 66 15.81 5.78 -5.64
N HIS A 67 16.19 5.58 -4.38
CA HIS A 67 15.80 6.44 -3.26
C HIS A 67 14.29 6.57 -3.05
N THR A 68 13.50 5.62 -3.57
CA THR A 68 12.09 5.48 -3.23
C THR A 68 11.92 4.52 -2.05
N TYR A 69 10.75 4.53 -1.44
CA TYR A 69 10.45 3.67 -0.30
C TYR A 69 9.38 2.64 -0.66
N GLU A 70 9.45 1.47 -0.06
CA GLU A 70 8.43 0.43 -0.15
C GLU A 70 8.10 -0.06 1.26
N VAL A 71 6.83 -0.33 1.50
CA VAL A 71 6.35 -0.95 2.73
C VAL A 71 5.86 -2.35 2.42
N PHE A 72 6.50 -3.35 3.02
CA PHE A 72 6.06 -4.74 2.95
C PHE A 72 5.31 -5.11 4.22
N VAL A 73 4.19 -5.80 4.05
CA VAL A 73 3.51 -6.47 5.15
C VAL A 73 3.83 -7.96 5.12
N ARG A 74 4.33 -8.47 6.24
CA ARG A 74 4.59 -9.89 6.46
C ARG A 74 3.67 -10.41 7.55
N TYR A 75 3.17 -11.62 7.36
CA TYR A 75 2.38 -12.30 8.37
C TYR A 75 2.66 -13.79 8.29
N LYS A 76 3.03 -14.40 9.43
CA LYS A 76 3.43 -15.81 9.54
C LYS A 76 4.58 -16.16 8.56
N GLY A 77 5.62 -15.33 8.52
CA GLY A 77 6.80 -15.56 7.67
C GLY A 77 6.62 -15.27 6.18
N GLN A 78 5.40 -14.95 5.72
CA GLN A 78 5.10 -14.71 4.31
C GLN A 78 4.85 -13.24 4.03
N ILE A 79 5.34 -12.74 2.89
CA ILE A 79 4.92 -11.44 2.36
C ILE A 79 3.46 -11.56 1.91
N LYS A 80 2.58 -10.78 2.54
CA LYS A 80 1.15 -10.71 2.18
C LYS A 80 0.84 -9.56 1.23
N GLY A 81 1.69 -8.53 1.23
CA GLY A 81 1.49 -7.36 0.38
C GLY A 81 2.66 -6.42 0.36
N LYS A 82 2.61 -5.51 -0.60
CA LYS A 82 3.58 -4.45 -0.83
C LYS A 82 2.84 -3.16 -1.19
N PHE A 83 3.26 -2.07 -0.57
CA PHE A 83 2.78 -0.71 -0.84
C PHE A 83 3.97 0.14 -1.27
N ASP A 84 3.89 0.65 -2.49
CA ASP A 84 4.97 1.42 -3.10
C ASP A 84 4.79 2.91 -2.75
N ALA A 85 5.86 3.59 -2.36
CA ALA A 85 5.85 5.04 -2.26
C ALA A 85 5.86 5.65 -3.65
N GLY A 86 4.85 6.46 -3.93
CA GLY A 86 4.70 7.26 -5.13
C GLY A 86 5.33 8.63 -4.97
N THR A 87 4.59 9.67 -5.37
CA THR A 87 5.07 11.05 -5.35
C THR A 87 5.24 11.56 -3.92
N LYS A 88 6.35 12.25 -3.65
CA LYS A 88 6.54 12.98 -2.40
C LYS A 88 5.51 14.13 -2.31
N ILE A 89 4.68 14.11 -1.27
CA ILE A 89 3.62 15.08 -1.02
C ILE A 89 4.14 16.21 -0.12
N ALA A 90 4.92 15.87 0.90
CA ALA A 90 5.39 16.81 1.90
C ALA A 90 6.80 16.45 2.40
N SER A 91 7.52 17.45 2.89
CA SER A 91 8.83 17.30 3.52
C SER A 91 8.98 18.34 4.61
N SER A 92 9.32 17.92 5.82
CA SER A 92 9.50 18.81 6.97
C SER A 92 10.55 18.26 7.94
N ALA A 93 10.76 18.94 9.06
CA ALA A 93 11.65 18.46 10.13
C ALA A 93 11.19 17.12 10.73
N SER A 94 9.91 16.77 10.62
CA SER A 94 9.39 15.47 11.10
C SER A 94 9.63 14.33 10.13
N GLY A 95 10.06 14.58 8.88
CA GLY A 95 10.27 13.55 7.88
C GLY A 95 9.67 13.90 6.51
N GLN A 96 9.43 12.87 5.71
CA GLN A 96 8.94 12.96 4.33
C GLN A 96 7.66 12.13 4.17
N ASP A 97 6.65 12.72 3.54
CA ASP A 97 5.39 12.05 3.21
C ASP A 97 5.34 11.73 1.73
N PHE A 98 4.98 10.49 1.42
CA PHE A 98 4.79 9.99 0.06
C PHE A 98 3.36 9.50 -0.14
N SER A 99 2.78 9.78 -1.31
CA SER A 99 1.54 9.14 -1.71
C SER A 99 1.76 7.64 -1.84
N THR A 100 0.75 6.86 -1.51
CA THR A 100 0.77 5.43 -1.81
C THR A 100 -0.62 4.98 -2.25
N ALA A 101 -0.69 3.81 -2.87
CA ALA A 101 -1.91 3.24 -3.38
C ALA A 101 -1.96 1.75 -3.06
N GLY A 102 -3.17 1.21 -3.07
CA GLY A 102 -3.45 -0.18 -2.73
C GLY A 102 -4.54 -0.30 -1.69
N LYS A 103 -4.94 -1.54 -1.43
CA LYS A 103 -6.02 -1.85 -0.48
C LYS A 103 -5.54 -2.87 0.54
N ALA A 104 -5.98 -2.69 1.77
CA ALA A 104 -5.81 -3.67 2.84
C ALA A 104 -7.18 -3.94 3.47
N GLU A 105 -7.44 -5.21 3.77
CA GLU A 105 -8.58 -5.62 4.56
C GLU A 105 -8.13 -5.94 5.97
N PHE A 106 -8.72 -5.25 6.93
CA PHE A 106 -8.46 -5.40 8.34
C PHE A 106 -9.72 -5.96 8.99
N GLY A 107 -9.71 -7.27 9.27
CA GLY A 107 -10.95 -7.98 9.62
C GLY A 107 -11.95 -7.92 8.46
N ALA A 108 -13.15 -7.39 8.69
CA ALA A 108 -14.22 -7.29 7.68
C ALA A 108 -14.29 -5.93 6.96
N LYS A 109 -13.29 -5.04 7.14
CA LYS A 109 -13.31 -3.68 6.60
C LYS A 109 -12.16 -3.45 5.62
N THR A 110 -12.48 -2.90 4.46
CA THR A 110 -11.50 -2.51 3.43
C THR A 110 -11.05 -1.07 3.64
N TYR A 111 -9.73 -0.86 3.57
CA TYR A 111 -9.10 0.45 3.67
C TYR A 111 -8.18 0.67 2.48
N ASN A 112 -8.09 1.92 2.03
CA ASN A 112 -7.15 2.35 1.00
C ASN A 112 -5.87 2.86 1.65
N ALA A 113 -4.72 2.39 1.17
CA ALA A 113 -3.44 2.98 1.53
C ALA A 113 -3.40 4.43 1.02
N SER A 114 -2.93 5.34 1.85
CA SER A 114 -2.97 6.78 1.56
C SER A 114 -1.58 7.42 1.60
N ILE A 115 -0.88 7.30 2.73
CA ILE A 115 0.41 7.96 2.96
C ILE A 115 1.43 6.96 3.52
N ILE A 116 2.66 7.00 3.01
CA ILE A 116 3.85 6.46 3.67
C ILE A 116 4.64 7.65 4.21
N HIS A 117 4.76 7.74 5.52
CA HIS A 117 5.63 8.69 6.19
C HIS A 117 6.94 8.01 6.53
N VAL A 118 8.05 8.68 6.22
CA VAL A 118 9.41 8.28 6.55
C VAL A 118 10.00 9.33 7.47
N ASN A 119 10.38 8.92 8.67
CA ASN A 119 11.05 9.78 9.65
C ASN A 119 12.41 10.27 9.10
N PRO A 120 13.03 11.30 9.72
CA PRO A 120 14.29 11.87 9.26
C PRO A 120 15.46 10.87 9.26
N ASP A 121 15.34 9.78 10.02
CA ASP A 121 16.32 8.69 10.07
C ASP A 121 16.36 7.83 8.78
N GLY A 122 15.35 7.96 7.92
CA GLY A 122 15.19 7.15 6.70
C GLY A 122 14.92 5.66 6.95
N ARG A 123 14.66 5.27 8.21
CA ARG A 123 14.61 3.86 8.67
C ARG A 123 13.32 3.51 9.37
N SER A 124 12.56 4.50 9.84
CA SER A 124 11.30 4.30 10.54
C SER A 124 10.22 5.25 10.04
N GLY A 125 8.98 5.03 10.47
CA GLY A 125 7.85 5.91 10.16
C GLY A 125 6.53 5.20 10.33
N PHE A 126 5.57 5.50 9.46
CA PHE A 126 4.28 4.83 9.45
C PHE A 126 3.65 4.78 8.06
N ILE A 127 2.76 3.81 7.85
CA ILE A 127 1.82 3.80 6.73
C ILE A 127 0.42 4.11 7.25
N THR A 128 -0.32 4.96 6.52
CA THR A 128 -1.68 5.37 6.85
C THR A 128 -2.67 4.77 5.87
N PHE A 129 -3.73 4.16 6.41
CA PHE A 129 -4.86 3.62 5.67
C PHE A 129 -6.14 4.37 6.04
N ILE A 130 -6.98 4.65 5.04
CA ILE A 130 -8.25 5.37 5.20
C ILE A 130 -9.39 4.44 4.80
N ASN A 131 -10.48 4.42 5.56
CA ASN A 131 -11.64 3.58 5.23
C ASN A 131 -12.15 3.85 3.81
N ALA A 132 -12.26 2.79 3.00
CA ALA A 132 -12.62 2.89 1.59
C ALA A 132 -14.05 3.43 1.37
N SER A 133 -14.96 3.28 2.35
CA SER A 133 -16.35 3.71 2.22
C SER A 133 -16.58 5.22 2.36
N ARG A 134 -15.53 6.03 2.57
CA ARG A 134 -15.63 7.48 2.76
C ARG A 134 -14.56 8.30 2.04
N GLN A 135 -13.88 7.74 1.06
CA GLN A 135 -12.99 8.55 0.23
C GLN A 135 -13.86 9.57 -0.55
N PRO A 136 -13.68 10.90 -0.37
CA PRO A 136 -14.39 11.85 -1.19
C PRO A 136 -13.99 11.60 -2.64
N SER A 137 -14.98 11.37 -3.49
CA SER A 137 -14.83 11.42 -4.93
C SER A 137 -14.40 12.85 -5.30
N GLY A 138 -13.08 13.05 -5.40
CA GLY A 138 -12.49 14.22 -6.02
C GLY A 138 -12.58 14.15 -7.52
#